data_AF-A0AAJ7C553-F1
#
_entry.id   AF-A0AAJ7C553-F1
#
_cell.length_a   1.000
_cell.length_b   1.000
_cell.length_c   1.000
_cell.angle_alpha   90.00
_cell.angle_beta   90.00
_cell.angle_gamma   90.00
#
_symmetry.space_group_name_H-M   'P 1'
#
loop_
_entity.id
_entity.type
_entity.pdbx_description
1 polymer ?
#
loop_
_entity_poly.entity_id
_entity_poly.type
_entity_poly.pdbx_seq_one_letter_code
_entity_poly.pdbx_strand_id
1 'polypeptide(L)'
;MKATALIICAFVAVGFAESSLGLDDESRGPIPYVCTNTTSFRKDGNVDLSVGGQKLPGRRVEPTVGLSGTYRFRRSPEPQGSLSATYVKPLDGPERRPTYNFDYNNRLGSLSGTFSKPFGGPERRPTYNFDYNHRLVNRKDGNIDLSVGGQKLPGRRVEPTVGLSGTFRFRRSFDSEN
;
A
#
# COMPACT_ATOMS: atom_id res chain seq x y z
N MET A 1 24.28 10.77 -8.99
CA MET A 1 23.17 9.99 -8.39
C MET A 1 23.56 9.68 -6.96
N LYS A 2 22.71 9.99 -5.96
CA LYS A 2 23.00 9.68 -4.55
C LYS A 2 22.10 8.52 -4.15
N ALA A 3 22.69 7.36 -3.92
CA ALA A 3 22.04 6.22 -3.29
C ALA A 3 22.26 6.33 -1.78
N THR A 4 21.20 6.20 -0.99
CA THR A 4 21.29 6.17 0.48
C THR A 4 20.77 4.84 0.95
N ALA A 5 21.67 4.01 1.50
CA ALA A 5 21.34 2.76 2.14
C ALA A 5 21.14 3.00 3.65
N LEU A 6 20.01 2.56 4.18
CA LEU A 6 19.68 2.62 5.60
C LEU A 6 19.44 1.18 6.09
N ILE A 7 20.22 0.77 7.09
CA ILE A 7 20.07 -0.53 7.75
C ILE A 7 19.43 -0.26 9.10
N ILE A 8 18.21 -0.77 9.31
CA ILE A 8 17.52 -0.69 10.59
C ILE A 8 17.36 -2.11 11.12
N CYS A 9 18.08 -2.42 12.20
CA CYS A 9 17.84 -3.60 13.02
C CYS A 9 17.24 -3.12 14.34
N ALA A 10 15.93 -3.30 14.52
CA ALA A 10 15.25 -2.92 15.75
C ALA A 10 14.98 -4.17 16.60
N PHE A 11 15.54 -4.20 17.81
CA PHE A 11 15.13 -5.13 18.85
C PHE A 11 13.88 -4.55 19.50
N VAL A 12 12.70 -4.99 19.09
CA VAL A 12 11.45 -4.57 19.74
C VAL A 12 11.30 -5.40 21.02
N ALA A 13 11.90 -4.90 22.10
CA ALA A 13 11.61 -5.36 23.45
C ALA A 13 10.24 -4.82 23.85
N VAL A 14 9.18 -5.60 23.65
CA VAL A 14 7.92 -5.38 24.37
C VAL A 14 8.16 -5.86 25.80
N GLY A 15 8.60 -4.95 26.68
CA GLY A 15 8.89 -5.30 28.07
C GLY A 15 9.22 -4.05 28.88
N PHE A 16 8.22 -3.60 29.62
CA PHE A 16 8.29 -2.60 30.69
C PHE A 16 9.48 -2.86 31.65
N ALA A 17 10.12 -1.75 32.04
CA ALA A 17 10.93 -1.54 33.26
C ALA A 17 12.08 -2.51 33.56
N GLU A 18 13.30 -2.01 33.37
CA GLU A 18 14.48 -2.48 34.10
C GLU A 18 14.32 -2.18 35.60
N SER A 19 14.52 -3.19 36.44
CA SER A 19 15.25 -2.99 37.69
C SER A 19 15.76 -4.34 38.20
N SER A 20 17.09 -4.48 38.04
CA SER A 20 18.04 -5.11 38.95
C SER A 20 17.91 -6.59 39.33
N LEU A 21 19.09 -7.23 39.33
CA LEU A 21 19.46 -8.51 39.95
C LEU A 21 19.28 -9.72 39.04
N GLY A 22 20.42 -10.36 38.78
CA GLY A 22 20.52 -11.52 37.90
C GLY A 22 19.76 -12.71 38.45
N LEU A 23 19.38 -13.60 37.54
CA LEU A 23 19.10 -15.03 37.73
C LEU A 23 19.02 -15.64 36.31
N ASP A 24 19.87 -16.64 36.12
CA ASP A 24 19.68 -17.90 35.41
C ASP A 24 19.40 -17.97 33.90
N ASP A 25 20.19 -18.83 33.28
CA ASP A 25 20.48 -19.05 31.86
C ASP A 25 19.41 -19.90 31.11
N GLU A 26 18.14 -19.88 31.51
CA GLU A 26 17.16 -20.86 30.98
C GLU A 26 15.70 -20.35 30.89
N SER A 27 15.46 -19.11 30.45
CA SER A 27 14.07 -18.62 30.26
C SER A 27 13.84 -17.63 29.11
N ARG A 28 14.86 -17.28 28.32
CA ARG A 28 14.66 -16.37 27.18
C ARG A 28 14.18 -17.13 25.96
N GLY A 29 12.86 -17.28 25.84
CA GLY A 29 12.22 -17.60 24.56
C GLY A 29 12.77 -16.66 23.46
N PRO A 30 12.89 -17.15 22.20
CA PRO A 30 13.59 -16.42 21.14
C PRO A 30 12.99 -15.02 20.96
N ILE A 31 13.79 -14.00 21.26
CA ILE A 31 13.42 -12.59 21.13
C ILE A 31 13.12 -12.31 19.65
N PRO A 32 11.96 -11.72 19.32
CA PRO A 32 11.68 -11.35 17.95
C PRO A 32 12.62 -10.23 17.51
N TYR A 33 13.26 -10.41 16.35
CA TYR A 33 14.06 -9.38 15.72
C TYR A 33 13.57 -9.14 14.30
N VAL A 34 13.60 -7.86 13.90
CA VAL A 34 13.28 -7.41 12.55
C VAL A 34 14.53 -6.73 12.00
N CYS A 35 15.06 -7.29 10.91
CA CYS A 35 16.18 -6.71 10.18
C CYS A 35 15.67 -6.28 8.80
N THR A 36 15.79 -5.00 8.47
CA THR A 36 15.47 -4.47 7.14
C THR A 36 16.63 -3.62 6.61
N ASN A 37 17.10 -3.95 5.41
CA ASN A 37 18.01 -3.13 4.63
C ASN A 37 17.20 -2.48 3.51
N THR A 38 17.17 -1.14 3.49
CA THR A 38 16.48 -0.37 2.46
C THR A 38 17.49 0.49 1.71
N THR A 39 17.57 0.29 0.39
CA THR A 39 18.33 1.15 -0.51
C THR A 39 17.38 2.09 -1.23
N SER A 40 17.52 3.39 -0.97
CA SER A 40 16.68 4.43 -1.58
C SER A 40 17.41 5.18 -2.69
N PHE A 41 16.74 5.32 -3.83
CA PHE A 41 17.15 6.15 -4.95
C PHE A 41 16.19 7.32 -5.08
N ARG A 42 16.72 8.54 -5.15
CA ARG A 42 15.89 9.76 -5.22
C ARG A 42 16.23 10.57 -6.47
N LYS A 43 15.30 10.60 -7.42
CA LYS A 43 15.27 11.54 -8.56
C LYS A 43 13.82 11.69 -9.02
N ASP A 44 13.25 12.88 -8.82
CA ASP A 44 11.85 13.22 -9.13
C ASP A 44 10.79 12.33 -8.44
N GLY A 45 11.22 11.57 -7.44
CA GLY A 45 10.50 10.52 -6.75
C GLY A 45 11.44 9.78 -5.79
N ASN A 46 10.91 8.79 -5.10
CA ASN A 46 11.66 7.83 -4.30
C ASN A 46 11.46 6.44 -4.92
N VAL A 47 12.54 5.66 -5.02
CA VAL A 47 12.46 4.20 -5.22
C VAL A 47 13.22 3.55 -4.07
N ASP A 48 12.54 2.70 -3.32
CA ASP A 48 13.07 1.94 -2.20
C ASP A 48 13.12 0.46 -2.58
N LEU A 49 14.31 -0.11 -2.56
CA LEU A 49 14.51 -1.56 -2.56
C LEU A 49 14.68 -2.02 -1.12
N SER A 50 13.82 -2.89 -0.62
CA SER A 50 13.89 -3.43 0.74
C SER A 50 14.16 -4.94 0.72
N VAL A 51 15.10 -5.36 1.56
CA VAL A 51 15.37 -6.77 1.85
C VAL A 51 15.35 -6.91 3.36
N GLY A 52 14.53 -7.83 3.87
CA GLY A 52 14.44 -8.01 5.31
C GLY A 52 13.88 -9.35 5.72
N GLY A 53 13.83 -9.57 7.02
CA GLY A 53 13.23 -10.76 7.58
C GLY A 53 12.77 -10.52 9.01
N GLN A 54 11.66 -11.15 9.36
CA GLN A 54 11.15 -11.17 10.72
C GLN A 54 11.31 -12.57 11.31
N LYS A 55 11.80 -12.66 12.55
CA LYS A 55 11.78 -13.91 13.33
C LYS A 55 10.74 -13.76 14.43
N LEU A 56 9.64 -14.49 14.32
CA LEU A 56 8.66 -14.60 15.39
C LEU A 56 9.06 -15.72 16.36
N PRO A 57 8.73 -15.62 17.67
CA PRO A 57 9.04 -16.67 18.62
C PRO A 57 8.43 -18.01 18.19
N GLY A 58 9.22 -19.08 18.17
CA GLY A 58 8.77 -20.41 17.74
C GLY A 58 8.63 -20.61 16.22
N ARG A 59 8.94 -19.61 15.38
CA ARG A 59 8.89 -19.72 13.91
C ARG A 59 10.28 -19.56 13.27
N ARG A 60 10.46 -20.13 12.08
CA ARG A 60 11.63 -19.85 11.24
C ARG A 60 11.60 -18.39 10.78
N VAL A 61 12.77 -17.84 10.46
CA VAL A 61 12.89 -16.48 9.90
C VAL A 61 12.09 -16.41 8.60
N GLU A 62 11.26 -15.39 8.44
CA GLU A 62 10.48 -15.11 7.24
C GLU A 62 11.18 -14.05 6.39
N PRO A 63 12.05 -14.43 5.44
CA PRO A 63 12.64 -13.49 4.51
C PRO A 63 11.57 -12.86 3.60
N THR A 64 11.73 -11.58 3.32
CA THR A 64 10.87 -10.78 2.43
C THR A 64 11.74 -9.85 1.59
N VAL A 65 11.39 -9.73 0.30
CA VAL A 65 11.98 -8.74 -0.61
C VAL A 65 10.87 -7.86 -1.16
N GLY A 66 11.09 -6.55 -1.11
CA GLY A 66 10.17 -5.53 -1.60
C GLY A 66 10.86 -4.52 -2.51
N LEU A 67 10.10 -4.01 -3.47
CA LEU A 67 10.46 -2.86 -4.28
C LEU A 67 9.28 -1.90 -4.25
N SER A 68 9.44 -0.71 -3.70
CA SER A 68 8.44 0.36 -3.74
C SER A 68 9.00 1.58 -4.45
N GLY A 69 8.12 2.33 -5.10
CA GLY A 69 8.48 3.57 -5.75
C GLY A 69 7.32 4.54 -5.72
N THR A 70 7.63 5.82 -5.49
CA THR A 70 6.69 6.92 -5.55
C THR A 70 7.26 8.01 -6.45
N TYR A 71 6.51 8.42 -7.46
CA TYR A 71 6.90 9.44 -8.42
C TYR A 71 5.89 10.59 -8.41
N ARG A 72 6.41 11.81 -8.50
CA ARG A 72 5.60 13.03 -8.61
C ARG A 72 5.96 13.72 -9.92
N PHE A 73 5.01 13.76 -10.86
CA PHE A 73 5.26 14.39 -12.15
C PHE A 73 5.25 15.92 -12.00
N ARG A 74 6.42 16.55 -12.11
CA ARG A 74 6.57 18.00 -12.13
C ARG A 74 6.51 18.51 -13.57
N ARG A 75 5.29 18.77 -14.07
CA ARG A 75 5.09 19.68 -15.21
C ARG A 75 4.06 20.72 -14.74
N SER A 76 4.51 21.95 -14.45
CA SER A 76 3.72 23.13 -13.98
C SER A 76 3.51 23.30 -12.45
N PRO A 77 3.26 24.54 -11.93
CA PRO A 77 3.42 24.98 -10.52
C PRO A 77 2.65 24.23 -9.42
N GLU A 78 1.69 23.37 -9.77
CA GLU A 78 0.92 22.56 -8.82
C GLU A 78 1.05 21.09 -9.23
N PRO A 79 1.49 20.19 -8.35
CA PRO A 79 1.61 18.78 -8.67
C PRO A 79 0.23 18.20 -9.02
N GLN A 80 0.01 17.95 -10.31
CA GLN A 80 -1.30 17.52 -10.80
C GLN A 80 -1.60 16.05 -10.48
N GLY A 81 -0.60 15.23 -10.13
CA GLY A 81 -0.80 13.86 -9.67
C GLY A 81 0.43 13.14 -9.10
N SER A 82 0.17 12.03 -8.40
CA SER A 82 1.13 11.11 -7.78
C SER A 82 0.96 9.69 -8.32
N LEU A 83 2.08 8.98 -8.50
CA LEU A 83 2.11 7.56 -8.84
C LEU A 83 2.90 6.82 -7.76
N SER A 84 2.34 5.76 -7.20
CA SER A 84 3.02 4.78 -6.36
C SER A 84 2.88 3.39 -6.95
N ALA A 85 3.95 2.60 -6.85
CA ALA A 85 3.93 1.19 -7.19
C ALA A 85 4.75 0.43 -6.15
N THR A 86 4.21 -0.67 -5.66
CA THR A 86 4.81 -1.49 -4.60
C THR A 86 4.70 -2.95 -4.98
N TYR A 87 5.83 -3.62 -5.08
CA TYR A 87 5.93 -5.05 -5.27
C TYR A 87 6.53 -5.68 -4.01
N VAL A 88 5.87 -6.69 -3.45
CA VAL A 88 6.37 -7.44 -2.30
C VAL A 88 6.30 -8.92 -2.61
N LYS A 89 7.40 -9.63 -2.35
CA LYS A 89 7.48 -11.08 -2.46
C LYS A 89 7.96 -11.67 -1.12
N PRO A 90 7.08 -12.41 -0.41
CA PRO A 90 7.51 -13.25 0.70
C PRO A 90 8.40 -14.37 0.15
N LEU A 91 9.58 -14.57 0.76
CA LEU A 91 10.54 -15.60 0.36
C LEU A 91 10.37 -16.91 1.15
N ASP A 92 9.73 -16.89 2.32
CA ASP A 92 9.40 -18.09 3.09
C ASP A 92 7.98 -18.03 3.70
N GLY A 93 7.46 -19.18 4.12
CA GLY A 93 6.12 -19.35 4.68
C GLY A 93 5.15 -20.13 3.76
N PRO A 94 4.07 -20.70 4.33
CA PRO A 94 3.11 -21.54 3.60
C PRO A 94 2.27 -20.77 2.57
N GLU A 95 2.15 -19.45 2.71
CA GLU A 95 1.41 -18.59 1.77
C GLU A 95 2.34 -17.65 1.00
N ARG A 96 2.98 -18.17 -0.05
CA ARG A 96 3.85 -17.39 -0.95
C ARG A 96 3.02 -16.57 -1.94
N ARG A 97 2.35 -15.54 -1.43
CA ARG A 97 1.51 -14.62 -2.20
C ARG A 97 2.31 -13.34 -2.52
N PRO A 98 2.98 -13.24 -3.69
CA PRO A 98 3.48 -11.95 -4.15
C PRO A 98 2.32 -10.98 -4.31
N THR A 99 2.56 -9.72 -4.02
CA THR A 99 1.56 -8.66 -4.16
C THR A 99 2.17 -7.51 -4.94
N TYR A 100 1.46 -7.04 -5.96
CA TYR A 100 1.77 -5.86 -6.74
C TYR A 100 0.64 -4.85 -6.55
N ASN A 101 0.95 -3.74 -5.92
CA ASN A 101 0.05 -2.61 -5.74
C ASN A 101 0.51 -1.48 -6.63
N PHE A 102 -0.41 -0.78 -7.26
CA PHE A 102 -0.15 0.48 -7.91
C PHE A 102 -1.28 1.44 -7.62
N ASP A 103 -0.93 2.69 -7.36
CA ASP A 103 -1.89 3.74 -7.11
C ASP A 103 -1.44 4.98 -7.87
N TYR A 104 -2.36 5.55 -8.60
CA TYR A 104 -2.20 6.80 -9.31
C TYR A 104 -3.33 7.71 -8.86
N ASN A 105 -3.00 8.94 -8.50
CA ASN A 105 -3.98 9.90 -8.06
C ASN A 105 -3.68 11.25 -8.70
N ASN A 106 -4.69 11.86 -9.28
CA ASN A 106 -4.61 13.21 -9.83
C ASN A 106 -5.86 14.01 -9.44
N ARG A 107 -5.87 15.30 -9.76
CA ARG A 107 -7.01 16.19 -9.43
C ARG A 107 -8.36 15.74 -10.04
N LEU A 108 -8.30 15.04 -11.17
CA LEU A 108 -9.44 14.64 -11.99
C LEU A 108 -9.85 13.18 -11.75
N GLY A 109 -9.11 12.41 -10.97
CA GLY A 109 -9.38 10.99 -10.81
C GLY A 109 -8.26 10.22 -10.12
N SER A 110 -8.60 9.03 -9.67
CA SER A 110 -7.69 8.09 -9.04
C SER A 110 -7.81 6.74 -9.72
N LEU A 111 -6.69 6.06 -9.84
CA LEU A 111 -6.60 4.70 -10.34
C LEU A 111 -5.79 3.88 -9.35
N SER A 112 -6.36 2.83 -8.79
CA SER A 112 -5.66 1.90 -7.91
C SER A 112 -5.84 0.48 -8.40
N GLY A 113 -4.83 -0.36 -8.18
CA GLY A 113 -4.98 -1.78 -8.41
C GLY A 113 -4.01 -2.61 -7.61
N THR A 114 -4.52 -3.75 -7.17
CA THR A 114 -3.80 -4.73 -6.36
C THR A 114 -3.86 -6.05 -7.06
N PHE A 115 -2.72 -6.71 -7.23
CA PHE A 115 -2.63 -8.00 -7.89
C PHE A 115 -1.83 -8.97 -7.04
N SER A 116 -2.40 -10.13 -6.75
CA SER A 116 -1.71 -11.18 -6.00
C SER A 116 -1.96 -12.55 -6.62
N LYS A 117 -0.88 -13.30 -6.83
CA LYS A 117 -0.94 -14.66 -7.39
C LYS A 117 -0.01 -15.59 -6.62
N PRO A 118 -0.53 -16.53 -5.80
CA PRO A 118 0.32 -17.48 -5.09
C PRO A 118 1.10 -18.37 -6.06
N PHE A 119 2.40 -18.52 -5.83
CA PHE A 119 3.28 -19.36 -6.66
C PHE A 119 3.18 -20.86 -6.31
N GLY A 120 2.61 -21.23 -5.16
CA GLY A 120 2.50 -22.61 -4.69
C GLY A 120 1.44 -22.79 -3.60
N GLY A 121 1.05 -24.04 -3.35
CA GLY A 121 -0.01 -24.42 -2.41
C GLY A 121 -1.31 -24.87 -3.10
N PRO A 122 -2.24 -25.54 -2.39
CA PRO A 122 -3.52 -26.02 -2.93
C PRO A 122 -4.42 -24.88 -3.47
N GLU A 123 -4.23 -23.67 -2.95
CA GLU A 123 -5.08 -22.51 -3.24
C GLU A 123 -4.40 -21.57 -4.26
N ARG A 124 -4.27 -22.02 -5.51
CA ARG A 124 -3.67 -21.25 -6.64
C ARG A 124 -4.56 -20.15 -7.21
N ARG A 125 -5.47 -19.59 -6.41
CA ARG A 125 -6.49 -18.67 -6.93
C ARG A 125 -5.93 -17.24 -6.98
N PRO A 126 -5.81 -16.65 -8.19
CA PRO A 126 -5.32 -15.28 -8.32
C PRO A 126 -6.37 -14.30 -7.81
N THR A 127 -5.92 -13.26 -7.12
CA THR A 127 -6.75 -12.10 -6.80
C THR A 127 -6.25 -10.90 -7.56
N TYR A 128 -7.20 -10.10 -8.03
CA TYR A 128 -6.91 -8.78 -8.54
C TYR A 128 -8.03 -7.86 -8.13
N ASN A 129 -7.67 -6.64 -7.77
CA ASN A 129 -8.58 -5.53 -7.59
C ASN A 129 -8.10 -4.40 -8.50
N PHE A 130 -9.04 -3.72 -9.13
CA PHE A 130 -8.77 -2.56 -9.98
C PHE A 130 -9.92 -1.60 -9.79
N ASP A 131 -9.61 -0.35 -9.47
CA ASP A 131 -10.60 0.69 -9.26
C ASP A 131 -10.11 1.96 -9.95
N TYR A 132 -10.95 2.52 -10.81
CA TYR A 132 -10.76 3.78 -11.49
C TYR A 132 -11.92 4.71 -11.12
N ASN A 133 -11.60 5.88 -10.60
CA ASN A 133 -12.55 6.94 -10.33
C ASN A 133 -12.16 8.17 -11.15
N HIS A 134 -13.13 8.76 -11.84
CA HIS A 134 -12.94 9.94 -12.65
C HIS A 134 -14.00 10.99 -12.33
N ARG A 135 -13.55 12.19 -12.00
CA ARG A 135 -14.41 13.34 -11.78
C ARG A 135 -14.74 13.98 -13.12
N LEU A 136 -15.98 13.78 -13.56
CA LEU A 136 -16.51 14.29 -14.81
C LEU A 136 -16.78 15.80 -14.75
N VAL A 137 -17.40 16.24 -13.65
CA VAL A 137 -17.81 17.63 -13.48
C VAL A 137 -17.47 18.08 -12.06
N ASN A 138 -16.78 19.21 -11.97
CA ASN A 138 -16.50 19.89 -10.71
C ASN A 138 -16.96 21.35 -10.81
N ARG A 139 -18.19 21.63 -10.40
CA ARG A 139 -18.75 22.99 -10.34
C ARG A 139 -18.99 23.40 -8.89
N LYS A 140 -19.06 24.70 -8.64
CA LYS A 140 -19.36 25.26 -7.30
C LYS A 140 -20.73 24.81 -6.76
N ASP A 141 -21.66 24.46 -7.66
CA ASP A 141 -23.03 24.06 -7.32
C ASP A 141 -23.29 22.55 -7.49
N GLY A 142 -22.26 21.76 -7.82
CA GLY A 142 -22.35 20.31 -7.82
C GLY A 142 -21.17 19.57 -8.44
N ASN A 143 -21.00 18.31 -8.04
CA ASN A 143 -19.99 17.39 -8.58
C ASN A 143 -20.65 16.16 -9.19
N ILE A 144 -20.01 15.58 -10.20
CA ILE A 144 -20.37 14.27 -10.77
C ILE A 144 -19.08 13.46 -10.91
N ASP A 145 -19.07 12.28 -10.30
CA ASP A 145 -17.97 11.34 -10.27
C ASP A 145 -18.43 10.01 -10.91
N LEU A 146 -17.54 9.40 -11.69
CA LEU A 146 -17.72 8.12 -12.36
C LEU A 146 -16.72 7.13 -11.75
N SER A 147 -17.18 5.99 -11.26
CA SER A 147 -16.34 4.90 -10.80
C SER A 147 -16.52 3.67 -11.65
N VAL A 148 -15.42 3.03 -12.03
CA VAL A 148 -15.41 1.73 -12.69
C VAL A 148 -14.32 0.89 -12.07
N GLY A 149 -14.58 -0.38 -11.82
CA GLY A 149 -13.65 -1.25 -11.16
C GLY A 149 -14.01 -2.71 -11.33
N GLY A 150 -13.19 -3.56 -10.76
CA GLY A 150 -13.39 -4.99 -10.83
C GLY A 150 -12.49 -5.69 -9.83
N GLN A 151 -13.10 -6.53 -9.00
CA GLN A 151 -12.36 -7.39 -8.10
C GLN A 151 -12.59 -8.86 -8.46
N LYS A 152 -11.57 -9.67 -8.27
CA LYS A 152 -11.67 -11.12 -8.26
C LYS A 152 -11.16 -11.63 -6.93
N LEU A 153 -12.07 -12.09 -6.09
CA LEU A 153 -11.75 -12.75 -4.84
C LEU A 153 -11.39 -14.23 -5.09
N PRO A 154 -10.55 -14.84 -4.24
CA PRO A 154 -10.27 -16.26 -4.33
C PRO A 154 -11.59 -17.01 -4.20
N GLY A 155 -11.89 -17.91 -5.13
CA GLY A 155 -13.12 -18.69 -5.07
C GLY A 155 -14.25 -18.17 -5.95
N ARG A 156 -14.19 -16.90 -6.36
CA ARG A 156 -15.31 -16.20 -6.99
C ARG A 156 -15.06 -15.85 -8.45
N ARG A 157 -16.15 -15.52 -9.14
CA ARG A 157 -16.10 -14.88 -10.46
C ARG A 157 -15.66 -13.42 -10.29
N VAL A 158 -15.35 -12.79 -11.41
CA VAL A 158 -15.03 -11.35 -11.42
C VAL A 158 -16.30 -10.60 -11.04
N GLU A 159 -16.17 -9.68 -10.09
CA GLU A 159 -17.21 -8.78 -9.65
C GLU A 159 -16.91 -7.39 -10.25
N PRO A 160 -17.46 -7.07 -11.44
CA PRO A 160 -17.33 -5.74 -12.02
C PRO A 160 -18.14 -4.75 -11.19
N THR A 161 -17.57 -3.57 -10.98
CA THR A 161 -18.23 -2.45 -10.30
C THR A 161 -18.30 -1.29 -11.27
N VAL A 162 -19.48 -0.71 -11.45
CA VAL A 162 -19.67 0.55 -12.18
C VAL A 162 -20.60 1.41 -11.34
N GLY A 163 -20.17 2.62 -11.06
CA GLY A 163 -20.91 3.58 -10.26
C GLY A 163 -20.88 4.96 -10.90
N LEU A 164 -21.97 5.69 -10.71
CA LEU A 164 -22.05 7.10 -11.04
C LEU A 164 -22.64 7.79 -9.81
N SER A 165 -21.92 8.75 -9.26
CA SER A 165 -22.36 9.53 -8.10
C SER A 165 -22.30 11.00 -8.42
N GLY A 166 -23.21 11.78 -7.84
CA GLY A 166 -23.19 13.22 -8.00
C GLY A 166 -23.93 13.91 -6.87
N THR A 167 -23.44 15.08 -6.49
CA THR A 167 -24.08 15.91 -5.47
C THR A 167 -24.41 17.26 -6.08
N PHE A 168 -25.65 17.73 -5.92
CA PHE A 168 -26.11 19.02 -6.43
C PHE A 168 -26.60 19.89 -5.28
N ARG A 169 -26.29 21.18 -5.32
CA ARG A 169 -26.78 22.17 -4.36
C ARG A 169 -27.71 23.13 -5.07
N PHE A 170 -28.99 23.08 -4.73
CA PHE A 170 -29.99 24.02 -5.22
C PHE A 170 -29.98 25.28 -4.35
N ARG A 171 -29.85 26.45 -4.97
CA ARG A 171 -30.11 27.74 -4.32
C ARG A 171 -31.54 28.15 -4.65
N ARG A 172 -32.34 28.46 -3.63
CA ARG A 172 -33.66 29.07 -3.83
C ARG A 172 -33.44 30.57 -4.01
N SER A 173 -33.78 31.11 -5.18
CA SER A 173 -33.98 32.54 -5.35
C SER A 173 -35.36 32.85 -4.80
N PHE A 174 -35.45 33.61 -3.72
CA PHE A 174 -36.70 34.27 -3.36
C PHE A 174 -36.65 35.64 -4.01
N ASP A 175 -37.22 35.78 -5.20
CA ASP A 175 -37.62 37.09 -5.69
C ASP A 175 -38.96 37.40 -5.03
N SER A 176 -38.92 38.17 -3.93
CA SER A 176 -40.11 38.87 -3.45
C SER A 176 -40.24 40.15 -4.27
N GLU A 177 -40.99 40.06 -5.36
CA GLU A 177 -41.40 41.21 -6.16
C GLU A 177 -42.41 42.03 -5.34
N ASN A 178 -42.10 43.31 -5.11
CA ASN A 178 -42.94 44.30 -4.45
C ASN A 178 -43.22 45.45 -5.43
#